data_AF-A0A7J2MPA1-F1
#
_entry.id   AF-A0A7J2MPA1-F1
#
_cell.length_a   1.000
_cell.length_b   1.000
_cell.length_c   1.000
_cell.angle_alpha   90.00
_cell.angle_beta   90.00
_cell.angle_gamma   90.00
#
_symmetry.space_group_name_H-M   'P 1'
#
loop_
_entity.id
_entity.type
_entity.pdbx_description
1 polymer ?
#
loop_
_entity_poly.entity_id
_entity_poly.type
_entity_poly.pdbx_seq_one_letter_code
_entity_poly.pdbx_strand_id
1 'polypeptide(L)'
;MNKKLVPIIASLIVLILLLDKFYFLSVEERMEKQSLKEYEYIKNKNLEDTSIIKLGYLSIFIADFDTEKSEEILDRVIEIQKENGEISDNVNSKLSTGLCVFSLIYGYEKTGKEKYKEAALKGGDFLIAEIEEWKATNEIKITEISKNARHEGDPKSSLECYYWTSPNDLGIMALGLGALAPYNTKYSDYARELGDALYSMQLKNGGWYDGYTQIPVRRDQSSWYVVMAMLGMWQCYKNLGDERYLESLLEAENWFLNMWDGGSVYDILAYEENYNTSLSEGRVEISEDLRFDYKRYEETNERDYAASSEYTYYYGEHSFLLAESLLINLGIKVDEEKLKLTFDHILKNRDEDPSNWFLLSLWLVRN
;
A
#
# COMPACT_ATOMS: atom_id res chain seq x y z
N MET A 1 56.80 -14.51 13.42
CA MET A 1 55.58 -14.03 12.73
C MET A 1 55.98 -13.18 11.53
N ASN A 2 55.47 -13.51 10.35
CA ASN A 2 55.82 -12.82 9.10
C ASN A 2 55.21 -11.40 9.13
N LYS A 3 56.05 -10.35 9.17
CA LYS A 3 55.62 -8.95 9.34
C LYS A 3 54.67 -8.45 8.24
N LYS A 4 54.58 -9.18 7.12
CA LYS A 4 53.64 -8.92 6.01
C LYS A 4 52.23 -9.46 6.23
N LEU A 5 52.00 -10.39 7.18
CA LEU A 5 50.67 -10.96 7.45
C LEU A 5 49.82 -10.07 8.37
N VAL A 6 50.46 -9.31 9.26
CA VAL A 6 49.77 -8.47 10.27
C VAL A 6 48.85 -7.42 9.65
N PRO A 7 49.25 -6.68 8.59
CA PRO A 7 48.35 -5.72 7.94
C PRO A 7 47.16 -6.40 7.25
N ILE A 8 47.37 -7.58 6.66
CA ILE A 8 46.32 -8.32 5.95
C ILE A 8 45.26 -8.81 6.94
N ILE A 9 45.69 -9.38 8.07
CA ILE A 9 44.79 -9.83 9.13
C ILE A 9 44.03 -8.64 9.75
N ALA A 10 44.71 -7.51 9.98
CA ALA A 10 44.06 -6.30 10.48
C ALA A 10 43.01 -5.77 9.50
N SER A 11 43.30 -5.74 8.20
CA SER A 11 42.32 -5.35 7.17
C SER A 11 41.15 -6.33 7.07
N LEU A 12 41.39 -7.64 7.22
CA LEU A 12 40.32 -8.65 7.24
C LEU A 12 39.43 -8.50 8.48
N ILE A 13 40.01 -8.22 9.65
CA ILE A 13 39.26 -7.97 10.89
C ILE A 13 38.44 -6.70 10.74
N VAL A 14 39.00 -5.62 10.18
CA VAL A 14 38.23 -4.39 9.93
C VAL A 14 37.12 -4.64 8.91
N LEU A 15 37.37 -5.43 7.87
CA LEU A 15 36.35 -5.80 6.88
C LEU A 15 35.23 -6.65 7.53
N ILE A 16 35.57 -7.63 8.35
CA ILE A 16 34.60 -8.45 9.11
C ILE A 16 33.82 -7.57 10.07
N LEU A 17 34.46 -6.68 10.82
CA LEU A 17 33.78 -5.77 11.73
C LEU A 17 32.89 -4.75 11.00
N LEU A 18 33.26 -4.33 9.79
CA LEU A 18 32.42 -3.47 8.95
C LEU A 18 31.24 -4.26 8.36
N LEU A 19 31.47 -5.49 7.91
CA LEU A 19 30.42 -6.39 7.42
C LEU A 19 29.44 -6.73 8.55
N ASP A 20 29.92 -7.07 9.73
CA ASP A 20 29.12 -7.31 10.94
C ASP A 20 28.28 -6.08 11.29
N LYS A 21 28.87 -4.87 11.28
CA LYS A 21 28.14 -3.64 11.64
C LYS A 21 26.99 -3.29 10.68
N PHE A 22 26.98 -3.81 9.45
CA PHE A 22 25.86 -3.71 8.52
C PHE A 22 24.95 -4.95 8.52
N TYR A 23 25.46 -6.13 8.89
CA TYR A 23 24.70 -7.38 8.94
C TYR A 23 23.81 -7.50 10.18
N PHE A 24 24.19 -6.85 11.29
CA PHE A 24 23.48 -6.85 12.58
C PHE A 24 22.43 -5.76 12.75
N LEU A 25 22.26 -4.85 11.78
CA LEU A 25 21.18 -3.87 11.88
C LEU A 25 19.84 -4.57 11.67
N SER A 26 18.86 -4.25 12.52
CA SER A 26 17.48 -4.66 12.28
C SER A 26 16.99 -4.03 10.98
N VAL A 27 15.97 -4.61 10.35
CA VAL A 27 15.44 -4.02 9.10
C VAL A 27 14.91 -2.60 9.34
N GLU A 28 14.32 -2.34 10.50
CA GLU A 28 13.89 -1.01 10.92
C GLU A 28 15.06 -0.01 10.92
N GLU A 29 16.17 -0.33 11.60
CA GLU A 29 17.36 0.54 11.63
C GLU A 29 17.94 0.78 10.22
N ARG A 30 17.78 -0.18 9.31
CA ARG A 30 18.20 -0.04 7.91
C ARG A 30 17.25 0.86 7.12
N MET A 31 15.95 0.75 7.34
CA MET A 31 14.92 1.60 6.74
C MET A 31 15.07 3.05 7.23
N GLU A 32 15.32 3.29 8.52
CA GLU A 32 15.60 4.62 9.05
C GLU A 32 16.80 5.27 8.34
N LYS A 33 17.92 4.54 8.21
CA LYS A 33 19.10 5.02 7.49
C LYS A 33 18.82 5.25 6.01
N GLN A 34 18.00 4.41 5.39
CA GLN A 34 17.64 4.57 3.99
C GLN A 34 16.75 5.81 3.78
N SER A 35 15.89 6.13 4.74
CA SER A 35 15.04 7.32 4.71
C SER A 35 15.85 8.61 4.56
N LEU A 36 16.98 8.72 5.28
CA LEU A 36 17.89 9.86 5.12
C LEU A 36 18.46 9.97 3.69
N LYS A 37 18.82 8.83 3.08
CA LYS A 37 19.33 8.83 1.70
C LYS A 37 18.26 9.23 0.69
N GLU A 38 17.03 8.73 0.86
CA GLU A 38 15.92 9.12 -0.02
C GLU A 38 15.61 10.60 0.11
N TYR A 39 15.59 11.13 1.34
CA TYR A 39 15.39 12.56 1.56
C TYR A 39 16.45 13.41 0.84
N GLU A 40 17.72 13.07 0.99
CA GLU A 40 18.82 13.79 0.31
C GLU A 40 18.69 13.77 -1.22
N TYR A 41 18.14 12.69 -1.78
CA TYR A 41 17.88 12.56 -3.22
C TYR A 41 16.69 13.42 -3.67
N ILE A 42 15.57 13.38 -2.94
CA ILE A 42 14.32 14.03 -3.37
C ILE A 42 14.23 15.52 -3.01
N LYS A 43 14.97 16.01 -2.00
CA LYS A 43 14.83 17.41 -1.51
C LYS A 43 15.07 18.47 -2.59
N ASN A 44 15.86 18.13 -3.62
CA ASN A 44 16.20 19.01 -4.74
C ASN A 44 15.41 18.72 -6.03
N LYS A 45 14.45 17.78 -6.02
CA LYS A 45 13.67 17.45 -7.22
C LYS A 45 12.71 18.57 -7.58
N ASN A 46 12.56 18.82 -8.88
CA ASN A 46 11.50 19.68 -9.40
C ASN A 46 10.15 18.98 -9.22
N LEU A 47 9.20 19.69 -8.62
CA LEU A 47 7.87 19.18 -8.32
C LEU A 47 6.87 19.45 -9.45
N GLU A 48 7.23 20.24 -10.47
CA GLU A 48 6.30 20.72 -11.50
C GLU A 48 5.62 19.60 -12.30
N ASP A 49 6.36 18.56 -12.68
CA ASP A 49 5.85 17.43 -13.49
C ASP A 49 5.34 16.26 -12.64
N THR A 50 5.13 16.49 -11.34
CA THR A 50 4.78 15.43 -10.40
C THR A 50 3.27 15.28 -10.27
N SER A 51 2.75 14.04 -10.38
CA SER A 51 1.33 13.77 -10.20
C SER A 51 0.85 14.11 -8.79
N ILE A 52 -0.45 14.37 -8.62
CA ILE A 52 -1.01 14.78 -7.33
C ILE A 52 -0.83 13.71 -6.25
N ILE A 53 -0.98 12.45 -6.64
CA ILE A 53 -0.72 11.30 -5.77
C ILE A 53 0.73 11.36 -5.28
N LYS A 54 1.70 11.56 -6.17
CA LYS A 54 3.11 11.64 -5.81
C LYS A 54 3.42 12.83 -4.91
N LEU A 55 2.80 14.00 -5.15
CA LEU A 55 2.92 15.16 -4.26
C LEU A 55 2.44 14.82 -2.84
N GLY A 56 1.30 14.15 -2.70
CA GLY A 56 0.81 13.66 -1.40
C GLY A 56 1.85 12.82 -0.67
N TYR A 57 2.35 11.75 -1.29
CA TYR A 57 3.39 10.90 -0.68
C TYR A 57 4.68 11.64 -0.32
N LEU A 58 5.16 12.54 -1.19
CA LEU A 58 6.36 13.33 -0.92
C LEU A 58 6.16 14.24 0.29
N SER A 59 4.99 14.88 0.41
CA SER A 59 4.72 15.77 1.55
C SER A 59 4.74 15.03 2.89
N ILE A 60 4.13 13.84 2.94
CA ILE A 60 4.13 12.97 4.13
C ILE A 60 5.57 12.58 4.50
N PHE A 61 6.30 12.03 3.52
CA PHE A 61 7.64 11.51 3.76
C PHE A 61 8.63 12.60 4.19
N ILE A 62 8.57 13.78 3.58
CA ILE A 62 9.52 14.89 3.80
C ILE A 62 9.20 15.68 5.08
N ALA A 63 7.95 15.68 5.56
CA ALA A 63 7.53 16.51 6.69
C ALA A 63 8.41 16.37 7.96
N ASP A 64 8.98 15.18 8.18
CA ASP A 64 9.88 14.90 9.32
C ASP A 64 11.35 15.26 9.07
N PHE A 65 11.71 15.67 7.86
CA PHE A 65 13.05 16.07 7.47
C PHE A 65 13.14 17.58 7.19
N ASP A 66 12.15 18.11 6.48
CA ASP A 66 12.09 19.48 6.01
C ASP A 66 10.64 19.96 5.95
N THR A 67 10.25 20.64 7.02
CA THR A 67 8.90 21.19 7.13
C THR A 67 8.63 22.25 6.06
N GLU A 68 9.60 23.09 5.70
CA GLU A 68 9.40 24.15 4.70
C GLU A 68 9.14 23.54 3.31
N LYS A 69 9.91 22.50 2.94
CA LYS A 69 9.71 21.79 1.67
C LYS A 69 8.38 21.03 1.64
N SER A 70 7.98 20.42 2.75
CA SER A 70 6.67 19.78 2.87
C SER A 70 5.53 20.79 2.69
N GLU A 71 5.65 21.97 3.31
CA GLU A 71 4.68 23.07 3.17
C GLU A 71 4.57 23.59 1.72
N GLU A 72 5.69 23.70 1.00
CA GLU A 72 5.69 24.03 -0.44
C GLU A 72 4.85 23.02 -1.24
N ILE A 73 4.99 21.73 -0.96
CA ILE A 73 4.22 20.67 -1.64
C ILE A 73 2.73 20.77 -1.28
N LEU A 74 2.41 20.94 0.00
CA LEU A 74 1.03 21.03 0.48
C LEU A 74 0.33 22.30 -0.03
N ASP A 75 1.05 23.40 -0.20
CA ASP A 75 0.49 24.63 -0.77
C ASP A 75 0.07 24.41 -2.22
N ARG A 76 0.85 23.67 -3.01
CA ARG A 76 0.46 23.25 -4.37
C ARG A 76 -0.75 22.34 -4.38
N VAL A 77 -0.87 21.45 -3.39
CA VAL A 77 -2.08 20.60 -3.21
C VAL A 77 -3.32 21.45 -2.94
N ILE A 78 -3.20 22.57 -2.21
CA ILE A 78 -4.31 23.50 -1.99
C ILE A 78 -4.63 24.29 -3.26
N GLU A 79 -3.63 24.77 -3.99
CA GLU A 79 -3.82 25.58 -5.20
C GLU A 79 -4.64 24.87 -6.28
N ILE A 80 -4.48 23.55 -6.41
CA ILE A 80 -5.23 22.72 -7.37
C ILE A 80 -6.59 22.27 -6.85
N GLN A 81 -6.89 22.45 -5.55
CA GLN A 81 -8.12 21.96 -4.95
C GLN A 81 -9.32 22.70 -5.57
N LYS A 82 -10.25 21.93 -6.13
CA LYS A 82 -11.44 22.46 -6.77
C LYS A 82 -12.42 23.03 -5.74
N GLU A 83 -13.40 23.79 -6.23
CA GLU A 83 -14.43 24.41 -5.37
C GLU A 83 -15.24 23.37 -4.57
N ASN A 84 -15.51 22.20 -5.15
CA ASN A 84 -16.22 21.10 -4.50
C ASN A 84 -15.37 20.33 -3.47
N GLY A 85 -14.08 20.64 -3.34
CA GLY A 85 -13.15 19.96 -2.41
C GLY A 85 -12.28 18.88 -3.04
N GLU A 86 -12.54 18.50 -4.29
CA GLU A 86 -11.73 17.52 -5.03
C GLU A 86 -10.28 17.97 -5.19
N ILE A 87 -9.34 17.04 -5.01
CA ILE A 87 -7.90 17.24 -5.22
C ILE A 87 -7.41 16.17 -6.21
N SER A 88 -7.35 16.48 -7.51
CA SER A 88 -6.93 15.51 -8.54
C SER A 88 -6.43 16.15 -9.85
N ASP A 89 -5.66 15.37 -10.62
CA ASP A 89 -5.17 15.65 -11.98
C ASP A 89 -5.82 14.74 -13.06
N ASN A 90 -7.03 14.22 -12.81
CA ASN A 90 -7.85 13.38 -13.71
C ASN A 90 -7.56 11.87 -13.77
N VAL A 91 -6.89 11.27 -12.78
CA VAL A 91 -6.72 9.80 -12.70
C VAL A 91 -7.89 9.12 -11.97
N ASN A 92 -7.96 9.31 -10.66
CA ASN A 92 -9.06 8.88 -9.80
C ASN A 92 -9.21 9.91 -8.68
N SER A 93 -10.28 10.71 -8.76
CA SER A 93 -10.50 11.85 -7.88
C SER A 93 -10.55 11.48 -6.41
N LYS A 94 -11.07 10.29 -6.08
CA LYS A 94 -11.24 9.82 -4.70
C LYS A 94 -9.94 9.30 -4.10
N LEU A 95 -9.17 8.52 -4.87
CA LEU A 95 -7.85 8.07 -4.44
C LEU A 95 -6.92 9.25 -4.18
N SER A 96 -6.83 10.18 -5.14
CA SER A 96 -5.99 11.37 -4.99
C SER A 96 -6.46 12.23 -3.82
N THR A 97 -7.76 12.48 -3.69
CA THR A 97 -8.29 13.30 -2.60
C THR A 97 -8.08 12.64 -1.24
N GLY A 98 -8.34 11.33 -1.09
CA GLY A 98 -8.13 10.62 0.18
C GLY A 98 -6.70 10.69 0.69
N LEU A 99 -5.72 10.45 -0.19
CA LEU A 99 -4.31 10.59 0.14
C LEU A 99 -3.92 12.04 0.46
N CYS A 100 -4.38 13.00 -0.33
CA CYS A 100 -4.07 14.41 -0.09
C CYS A 100 -4.72 14.94 1.19
N VAL A 101 -5.92 14.47 1.56
CA VAL A 101 -6.55 14.77 2.86
C VAL A 101 -5.68 14.26 3.99
N PHE A 102 -5.22 13.01 3.91
CA PHE A 102 -4.29 12.44 4.90
C PHE A 102 -3.00 13.28 5.00
N SER A 103 -2.43 13.66 3.85
CA SER A 103 -1.22 14.49 3.77
C SER A 103 -1.41 15.88 4.39
N LEU A 104 -2.53 16.55 4.11
CA LEU A 104 -2.86 17.86 4.63
C LEU A 104 -3.07 17.83 6.15
N ILE A 105 -3.72 16.79 6.69
CA ILE A 105 -3.85 16.63 8.14
C ILE A 105 -2.50 16.39 8.80
N TYR A 106 -1.65 15.54 8.23
CA TYR A 106 -0.31 15.36 8.76
C TYR A 106 0.49 16.67 8.73
N GLY A 107 0.38 17.44 7.65
CA GLY A 107 0.96 18.78 7.54
C GLY A 107 0.43 19.75 8.58
N TYR A 108 -0.87 19.73 8.86
CA TYR A 108 -1.47 20.51 9.95
C TYR A 108 -0.89 20.11 11.32
N GLU A 109 -0.77 18.81 11.61
CA GLU A 109 -0.22 18.32 12.87
C GLU A 109 1.24 18.73 13.08
N LYS A 110 2.02 18.84 12.00
CA LYS A 110 3.42 19.27 12.06
C LYS A 110 3.58 20.79 12.20
N THR A 111 2.67 21.56 11.63
CA THR A 111 2.88 23.02 11.43
C THR A 111 1.93 23.89 12.26
N GLY A 112 0.78 23.36 12.67
CA GLY A 112 -0.33 24.11 13.27
C GLY A 112 -1.03 25.10 12.32
N LYS A 113 -0.74 25.08 11.01
CA LYS A 113 -1.31 26.03 10.04
C LYS A 113 -2.73 25.60 9.63
N GLU A 114 -3.73 26.34 10.09
CA GLU A 114 -5.15 26.02 9.87
C GLU A 114 -5.53 25.89 8.38
N LYS A 115 -4.84 26.55 7.45
CA LYS A 115 -5.10 26.41 6.00
C LYS A 115 -5.06 24.93 5.53
N TYR A 116 -4.19 24.10 6.10
CA TYR A 116 -4.08 22.70 5.73
C TYR A 116 -5.27 21.89 6.25
N LYS A 117 -5.68 22.15 7.49
CA LYS A 117 -6.88 21.54 8.07
C LYS A 117 -8.16 21.97 7.35
N GLU A 118 -8.31 23.24 7.01
CA GLU A 118 -9.45 23.74 6.26
C GLU A 118 -9.56 23.07 4.88
N ALA A 119 -8.45 22.97 4.16
CA ALA A 119 -8.40 22.26 2.88
C ALA A 119 -8.70 20.75 3.03
N ALA A 120 -8.18 20.12 4.09
CA ALA A 120 -8.45 18.71 4.39
C ALA A 120 -9.93 18.46 4.71
N LEU A 121 -10.56 19.32 5.51
CA LEU A 121 -12.00 19.24 5.82
C LEU A 121 -12.85 19.35 4.55
N LYS A 122 -12.48 20.28 3.65
CA LYS A 122 -13.12 20.44 2.35
C LYS A 122 -12.97 19.19 1.47
N GLY A 123 -11.78 18.58 1.45
CA GLY A 123 -11.54 17.31 0.77
C GLY A 123 -12.32 16.15 1.38
N GLY A 124 -12.42 16.09 2.72
CA GLY A 124 -13.25 15.11 3.41
C GLY A 124 -14.74 15.25 3.05
N ASP A 125 -15.24 16.48 2.90
CA ASP A 125 -16.62 16.74 2.49
C ASP A 125 -16.90 16.28 1.05
N PHE A 126 -15.92 16.45 0.14
CA PHE A 126 -15.96 15.84 -1.19
C PHE A 126 -16.06 14.32 -1.12
N LEU A 127 -15.20 13.66 -0.33
CA LEU A 127 -15.22 12.20 -0.20
C LEU A 127 -16.56 11.68 0.35
N ILE A 128 -17.15 12.38 1.32
CA ILE A 128 -18.48 12.06 1.83
C ILE A 128 -19.54 12.21 0.75
N ALA A 129 -19.50 13.28 -0.04
CA ALA A 129 -20.45 13.48 -1.14
C ALA A 129 -20.36 12.34 -2.18
N GLU A 130 -19.15 11.90 -2.52
CA GLU A 130 -18.93 10.75 -3.40
C GLU A 130 -19.52 9.46 -2.81
N ILE A 131 -19.34 9.22 -1.50
CA ILE A 131 -19.96 8.08 -0.81
C ILE A 131 -21.48 8.16 -0.94
N GLU A 132 -22.09 9.29 -0.63
CA GLU A 132 -23.55 9.45 -0.63
C GLU A 132 -24.17 9.33 -2.04
N GLU A 133 -23.52 9.89 -3.07
CA GLU A 133 -23.94 9.72 -4.47
C GLU A 133 -23.97 8.24 -4.86
N TRP A 134 -22.95 7.52 -4.43
CA TRP A 134 -22.81 6.10 -4.61
C TRP A 134 -23.89 5.28 -3.89
N LYS A 135 -24.26 5.63 -2.65
CA LYS A 135 -25.40 5.00 -1.95
C LYS A 135 -26.71 5.20 -2.68
N ALA A 136 -26.90 6.37 -3.28
CA ALA A 136 -28.13 6.73 -3.97
C ALA A 136 -28.28 6.06 -5.35
N THR A 137 -27.16 5.77 -6.03
CA THR A 137 -27.16 5.30 -7.43
C THR A 137 -27.08 3.78 -7.57
N ASN A 138 -26.46 3.09 -6.62
CA ASN A 138 -26.15 1.66 -6.72
C ASN A 138 -27.04 0.82 -5.79
N GLU A 139 -28.32 0.65 -6.13
CA GLU A 139 -29.14 -0.46 -5.58
C GLU A 139 -28.78 -1.74 -6.35
N ILE A 140 -27.64 -2.36 -6.02
CA ILE A 140 -27.17 -3.57 -6.71
C ILE A 140 -27.97 -4.77 -6.22
N LYS A 141 -28.89 -5.27 -7.06
CA LYS A 141 -29.58 -6.56 -6.85
C LYS A 141 -28.64 -7.70 -7.23
N ILE A 142 -28.19 -8.46 -6.26
CA ILE A 142 -27.28 -9.57 -6.49
C ILE A 142 -28.03 -10.84 -6.79
N THR A 143 -27.49 -11.59 -7.76
CA THR A 143 -28.07 -12.85 -8.22
C THR A 143 -27.24 -14.07 -7.84
N GLU A 144 -25.97 -13.91 -7.42
CA GLU A 144 -25.06 -15.04 -7.09
C GLU A 144 -24.10 -14.75 -5.93
N ILE A 145 -23.96 -15.74 -5.05
CA ILE A 145 -23.10 -15.76 -3.85
C ILE A 145 -21.69 -16.21 -4.21
N SER A 146 -20.67 -15.41 -3.92
CA SER A 146 -19.27 -15.87 -4.08
C SER A 146 -18.86 -16.81 -2.94
N LYS A 147 -18.47 -18.03 -3.31
CA LYS A 147 -17.91 -19.08 -2.42
C LYS A 147 -16.48 -18.81 -1.94
N ASN A 148 -16.00 -17.56 -2.03
CA ASN A 148 -14.69 -17.16 -1.52
C ASN A 148 -14.80 -15.98 -0.54
N ALA A 149 -16.02 -15.53 -0.24
CA ALA A 149 -16.27 -14.47 0.75
C ALA A 149 -15.90 -14.96 2.15
N ARG A 150 -15.22 -14.10 2.93
CA ARG A 150 -14.90 -14.40 4.34
C ARG A 150 -16.14 -14.81 5.14
N HIS A 151 -17.28 -14.19 4.87
CA HIS A 151 -18.56 -14.45 5.52
C HIS A 151 -19.55 -15.20 4.61
N GLU A 152 -19.12 -16.33 4.06
CA GLU A 152 -20.02 -17.23 3.33
C GLU A 152 -21.32 -17.53 4.10
N GLY A 153 -22.46 -17.26 3.48
CA GLY A 153 -23.78 -17.60 4.03
C GLY A 153 -24.50 -16.48 4.78
N ASP A 154 -23.89 -15.29 4.93
CA ASP A 154 -24.61 -14.08 5.35
C ASP A 154 -24.68 -13.10 4.15
N PRO A 155 -25.83 -13.02 3.45
CA PRO A 155 -26.01 -12.20 2.25
C PRO A 155 -25.74 -10.70 2.47
N LYS A 156 -25.72 -10.23 3.72
CA LYS A 156 -25.43 -8.82 4.04
C LYS A 156 -23.94 -8.53 4.21
N SER A 157 -23.11 -9.55 4.35
CA SER A 157 -21.68 -9.43 4.65
C SER A 157 -20.79 -10.27 3.75
N SER A 158 -21.36 -11.06 2.84
CA SER A 158 -20.60 -11.70 1.77
C SER A 158 -20.27 -10.67 0.67
N LEU A 159 -19.41 -11.05 -0.26
CA LEU A 159 -19.14 -10.32 -1.53
C LEU A 159 -20.40 -9.90 -2.31
N GLU A 160 -21.58 -10.33 -1.85
CA GLU A 160 -22.94 -9.95 -2.22
C GLU A 160 -23.44 -8.68 -1.50
N CYS A 161 -22.56 -7.80 -1.08
CA CYS A 161 -22.89 -6.41 -0.93
C CYS A 161 -21.71 -5.70 -1.57
N TYR A 162 -21.77 -5.54 -2.90
CA TYR A 162 -20.93 -4.55 -3.55
C TYR A 162 -21.27 -3.22 -2.88
N TYR A 163 -20.47 -2.87 -1.87
CA TYR A 163 -20.32 -1.49 -1.49
C TYR A 163 -19.99 -0.73 -2.75
N TRP A 164 -20.44 0.50 -2.80
CA TRP A 164 -20.72 1.23 -4.02
C TRP A 164 -19.52 1.48 -4.96
N THR A 165 -18.32 0.98 -4.62
CA THR A 165 -17.05 1.07 -5.36
C THR A 165 -16.06 -0.09 -5.02
N SER A 166 -14.81 -0.01 -5.52
CA SER A 166 -13.73 -0.98 -5.29
C SER A 166 -13.06 -0.88 -3.90
N PRO A 167 -12.53 -1.98 -3.34
CA PRO A 167 -11.85 -1.99 -2.03
C PRO A 167 -10.68 -0.99 -1.92
N ASN A 168 -9.92 -0.80 -3.00
CA ASN A 168 -8.80 0.16 -2.99
C ASN A 168 -9.28 1.61 -2.81
N ASP A 169 -10.41 1.98 -3.41
CA ASP A 169 -11.01 3.30 -3.24
C ASP A 169 -11.48 3.46 -1.79
N LEU A 170 -12.21 2.47 -1.25
CA LEU A 170 -12.66 2.49 0.15
C LEU A 170 -11.49 2.62 1.12
N GLY A 171 -10.38 1.91 0.87
CA GLY A 171 -9.17 1.96 1.68
C GLY A 171 -8.56 3.35 1.77
N ILE A 172 -8.31 4.00 0.64
CA ILE A 172 -7.71 5.34 0.62
C ILE A 172 -8.69 6.42 1.07
N MET A 173 -9.99 6.26 0.82
CA MET A 173 -11.01 7.14 1.38
C MET A 173 -11.09 7.02 2.90
N ALA A 174 -11.04 5.81 3.45
CA ALA A 174 -11.00 5.55 4.88
C ALA A 174 -9.72 6.10 5.53
N LEU A 175 -8.58 6.05 4.84
CA LEU A 175 -7.34 6.69 5.27
C LEU A 175 -7.53 8.20 5.45
N GLY A 176 -8.05 8.90 4.44
CA GLY A 176 -8.29 10.35 4.50
C GLY A 176 -9.33 10.75 5.54
N LEU A 177 -10.50 10.10 5.53
CA LEU A 177 -11.59 10.38 6.48
C LEU A 177 -11.20 10.00 7.91
N GLY A 178 -10.44 8.92 8.07
CA GLY A 178 -9.89 8.51 9.34
C GLY A 178 -8.94 9.55 9.93
N ALA A 179 -8.04 10.14 9.14
CA ALA A 179 -7.20 11.23 9.64
C ALA A 179 -8.00 12.46 10.12
N LEU A 180 -9.21 12.67 9.58
CA LEU A 180 -10.10 13.75 10.01
C LEU A 180 -10.91 13.43 11.28
N ALA A 181 -10.95 12.17 11.71
CA ALA A 181 -11.79 11.71 12.82
C ALA A 181 -11.60 12.50 14.14
N PRO A 182 -10.36 12.89 14.56
CA PRO A 182 -10.17 13.68 15.78
C PRO A 182 -10.78 15.09 15.72
N TYR A 183 -11.04 15.61 14.52
CA TYR A 183 -11.47 17.00 14.32
C TYR A 183 -12.98 17.15 14.12
N ASN A 184 -13.66 16.10 13.67
CA ASN A 184 -15.12 16.08 13.55
C ASN A 184 -15.66 14.65 13.48
N THR A 185 -16.63 14.33 14.34
CA THR A 185 -17.21 12.99 14.47
C THR A 185 -17.83 12.46 13.18
N LYS A 186 -18.33 13.35 12.31
CA LYS A 186 -18.91 12.93 11.03
C LYS A 186 -17.93 12.09 10.20
N TYR A 187 -16.65 12.47 10.16
CA TYR A 187 -15.65 11.73 9.38
C TYR A 187 -15.29 10.39 10.04
N SER A 188 -15.33 10.32 11.38
CA SER A 188 -15.16 9.06 12.11
C SER A 188 -16.24 8.05 11.76
N ASP A 189 -17.50 8.51 11.62
CA ASP A 189 -18.62 7.61 11.29
C ASP A 189 -18.50 7.07 9.86
N TYR A 190 -18.14 7.91 8.88
CA TYR A 190 -17.89 7.42 7.51
C TYR A 190 -16.63 6.56 7.43
N ALA A 191 -15.54 6.89 8.13
CA ALA A 191 -14.36 6.04 8.16
C ALA A 191 -14.68 4.65 8.74
N ARG A 192 -15.49 4.58 9.81
CA ARG A 192 -15.99 3.31 10.38
C ARG A 192 -16.84 2.55 9.35
N GLU A 193 -17.75 3.23 8.67
CA GLU A 193 -18.59 2.61 7.64
C GLU A 193 -17.75 1.99 6.51
N LEU A 194 -16.73 2.70 6.03
CA LEU A 194 -15.81 2.19 5.02
C LEU A 194 -14.92 1.04 5.55
N GLY A 195 -14.46 1.12 6.80
CA GLY A 195 -13.70 0.05 7.45
C GLY A 195 -14.52 -1.22 7.63
N ASP A 196 -15.77 -1.10 8.08
CA ASP A 196 -16.72 -2.21 8.20
C ASP A 196 -17.06 -2.82 6.83
N ALA A 197 -17.15 -1.97 5.79
CA ALA A 197 -17.29 -2.41 4.41
C ALA A 197 -16.08 -3.24 3.96
N LEU A 198 -14.88 -2.73 4.14
CA LEU A 198 -13.63 -3.43 3.81
C LEU A 198 -13.51 -4.76 4.54
N TYR A 199 -13.80 -4.79 5.84
CA TYR A 199 -13.82 -6.02 6.63
C TYR A 199 -14.74 -7.08 6.01
N SER A 200 -15.95 -6.66 5.62
CA SER A 200 -16.97 -7.54 5.03
C SER A 200 -16.59 -7.99 3.61
N MET A 201 -15.94 -7.13 2.84
CA MET A 201 -15.50 -7.40 1.46
C MET A 201 -14.25 -8.29 1.40
N GLN A 202 -13.57 -8.52 2.52
CA GLN A 202 -12.37 -9.36 2.56
C GLN A 202 -12.71 -10.80 2.15
N LEU A 203 -11.81 -11.42 1.42
CA LEU A 203 -11.93 -12.82 1.01
C LEU A 203 -11.46 -13.73 2.15
N LYS A 204 -11.90 -15.01 2.14
CA LYS A 204 -11.43 -16.03 3.10
C LYS A 204 -9.92 -16.19 3.17
N ASN A 205 -9.22 -15.80 2.11
CA ASN A 205 -7.78 -15.90 2.02
C ASN A 205 -7.03 -14.67 2.58
N GLY A 206 -7.75 -13.68 3.12
CA GLY A 206 -7.19 -12.45 3.68
C GLY A 206 -6.99 -11.30 2.69
N GLY A 207 -7.08 -11.53 1.37
CA GLY A 207 -6.97 -10.45 0.39
C GLY A 207 -8.32 -9.78 0.06
N TRP A 208 -8.27 -8.80 -0.85
CA TRP A 208 -9.43 -8.14 -1.46
C TRP A 208 -9.40 -8.30 -2.99
N TYR A 209 -10.53 -8.09 -3.64
CA TYR A 209 -10.66 -8.17 -5.11
C TYR A 209 -10.38 -6.82 -5.79
N ASP A 210 -10.00 -6.87 -7.07
CA ASP A 210 -9.95 -5.72 -7.99
C ASP A 210 -11.36 -5.38 -8.50
N GLY A 211 -11.82 -4.14 -8.27
CA GLY A 211 -13.24 -3.81 -8.20
C GLY A 211 -13.86 -3.00 -9.34
N TYR A 212 -13.24 -2.88 -10.52
CA TYR A 212 -13.74 -1.94 -11.54
C TYR A 212 -14.82 -2.47 -12.52
N THR A 213 -15.53 -3.58 -12.25
CA THR A 213 -16.55 -4.11 -13.18
C THR A 213 -17.88 -4.49 -12.53
N GLN A 214 -19.01 -4.13 -13.19
CA GLN A 214 -20.40 -4.38 -12.76
C GLN A 214 -20.83 -5.86 -12.67
N ILE A 215 -19.92 -6.79 -12.95
CA ILE A 215 -20.11 -8.23 -12.84
C ILE A 215 -18.82 -8.79 -12.24
N PRO A 216 -18.84 -9.72 -11.26
CA PRO A 216 -17.67 -10.47 -10.79
C PRO A 216 -17.16 -11.39 -11.89
N VAL A 217 -16.59 -10.82 -12.95
CA VAL A 217 -15.76 -11.57 -13.90
C VAL A 217 -14.28 -11.36 -13.63
N ARG A 218 -13.93 -10.59 -12.60
CA ARG A 218 -12.54 -10.43 -12.17
C ARG A 218 -12.43 -10.76 -10.69
N ARG A 219 -11.98 -11.99 -10.43
CA ARG A 219 -11.53 -12.46 -9.12
C ARG A 219 -10.02 -12.18 -8.97
N ASP A 220 -9.53 -11.13 -9.64
CA ASP A 220 -8.13 -10.74 -9.68
C ASP A 220 -7.81 -10.01 -8.37
N GLN A 221 -6.79 -10.46 -7.63
CA GLN A 221 -6.32 -9.82 -6.40
C GLN A 221 -4.93 -9.26 -6.67
N SER A 222 -4.82 -7.94 -6.87
CA SER A 222 -3.50 -7.31 -6.99
C SER A 222 -2.99 -6.89 -5.62
N SER A 223 -1.70 -7.18 -5.37
CA SER A 223 -0.93 -6.77 -4.20
C SER A 223 -1.07 -5.27 -3.88
N TRP A 224 -1.08 -4.44 -4.94
CA TRP A 224 -1.26 -2.99 -4.84
C TRP A 224 -2.62 -2.63 -4.23
N TYR A 225 -3.69 -3.26 -4.70
CA TYR A 225 -5.04 -2.95 -4.22
C TYR A 225 -5.29 -3.49 -2.83
N VAL A 226 -4.72 -4.65 -2.50
CA VAL A 226 -4.75 -5.20 -1.14
C VAL A 226 -4.10 -4.23 -0.17
N VAL A 227 -2.91 -3.71 -0.48
CA VAL A 227 -2.24 -2.78 0.45
C VAL A 227 -2.96 -1.41 0.56
N MET A 228 -3.64 -0.96 -0.50
CA MET A 228 -4.53 0.21 -0.43
C MET A 228 -5.71 -0.03 0.53
N ALA A 229 -6.33 -1.20 0.49
CA ALA A 229 -7.36 -1.58 1.46
C ALA A 229 -6.80 -1.65 2.89
N MET A 230 -5.60 -2.22 3.05
CA MET A 230 -4.91 -2.27 4.35
C MET A 230 -4.66 -0.88 4.94
N LEU A 231 -4.33 0.14 4.14
CA LEU A 231 -4.16 1.51 4.65
C LEU A 231 -5.42 2.04 5.34
N GLY A 232 -6.60 1.77 4.77
CA GLY A 232 -7.87 2.13 5.40
C GLY A 232 -8.10 1.39 6.70
N MET A 233 -7.85 0.08 6.72
CA MET A 233 -7.99 -0.76 7.91
C MET A 233 -7.02 -0.35 9.03
N TRP A 234 -5.78 -0.04 8.68
CA TRP A 234 -4.75 0.50 9.58
C TRP A 234 -5.23 1.81 10.22
N GLN A 235 -5.72 2.76 9.43
CA GLN A 235 -6.20 4.03 9.96
C GLN A 235 -7.45 3.85 10.84
N CYS A 236 -8.37 2.96 10.45
CA CYS A 236 -9.55 2.64 11.24
C CYS A 236 -9.17 2.01 12.59
N TYR A 237 -8.22 1.07 12.60
CA TYR A 237 -7.70 0.47 13.83
C TYR A 237 -7.06 1.53 14.73
N LYS A 238 -6.18 2.39 14.21
CA LYS A 238 -5.53 3.46 15.00
C LYS A 238 -6.54 4.39 15.69
N ASN A 239 -7.65 4.67 15.03
CA ASN A 239 -8.66 5.59 15.55
C ASN A 239 -9.68 4.93 16.48
N LEU A 240 -10.09 3.70 16.17
CA LEU A 240 -11.24 3.05 16.79
C LEU A 240 -10.84 1.94 17.77
N GLY A 241 -9.64 1.38 17.63
CA GLY A 241 -9.16 0.26 18.45
C GLY A 241 -9.99 -1.01 18.30
N ASP A 242 -10.74 -1.17 17.20
CA ASP A 242 -11.54 -2.36 16.96
C ASP A 242 -10.66 -3.49 16.40
N GLU A 243 -10.52 -4.56 17.20
CA GLU A 243 -9.71 -5.73 16.89
C GLU A 243 -10.06 -6.41 15.56
N ARG A 244 -11.29 -6.23 15.06
CA ARG A 244 -11.69 -6.71 13.73
C ARG A 244 -10.77 -6.17 12.63
N TYR A 245 -10.39 -4.90 12.73
CA TYR A 245 -9.52 -4.30 11.73
C TYR A 245 -8.09 -4.84 11.79
N LEU A 246 -7.58 -5.09 13.00
CA LEU A 246 -6.27 -5.73 13.19
C LEU A 246 -6.28 -7.17 12.67
N GLU A 247 -7.32 -7.95 12.99
CA GLU A 247 -7.50 -9.30 12.47
C GLU A 247 -7.44 -9.32 10.93
N SER A 248 -8.17 -8.41 10.27
CA SER A 248 -8.12 -8.27 8.81
C SER A 248 -6.74 -7.90 8.28
N LEU A 249 -5.97 -7.04 8.97
CA LEU A 249 -4.60 -6.70 8.57
C LEU A 249 -3.68 -7.92 8.67
N LEU A 250 -3.81 -8.73 9.72
CA LEU A 250 -3.02 -9.95 9.91
C LEU A 250 -3.39 -11.03 8.89
N GLU A 251 -4.67 -11.18 8.57
CA GLU A 251 -5.09 -12.09 7.49
C GLU A 251 -4.53 -11.66 6.13
N ALA A 252 -4.50 -10.35 5.85
CA ALA A 252 -3.90 -9.80 4.63
C ALA A 252 -2.38 -9.94 4.59
N GLU A 253 -1.67 -9.78 5.71
CA GLU A 253 -0.24 -10.07 5.79
C GLU A 253 0.03 -11.55 5.51
N ASN A 254 -0.75 -12.46 6.10
CA ASN A 254 -0.63 -13.88 5.81
C ASN A 254 -0.90 -14.18 4.32
N TRP A 255 -1.82 -13.43 3.68
CA TRP A 255 -2.01 -13.51 2.23
C TRP A 255 -0.72 -13.16 1.48
N PHE A 256 -0.03 -12.07 1.82
CA PHE A 256 1.26 -11.72 1.23
C PHE A 256 2.36 -12.75 1.50
N LEU A 257 2.44 -13.27 2.73
CA LEU A 257 3.42 -14.29 3.10
C LEU A 257 3.27 -15.57 2.28
N ASN A 258 2.05 -15.89 1.84
CA ASN A 258 1.78 -17.02 0.95
C ASN A 258 2.18 -16.76 -0.52
N MET A 259 2.50 -15.51 -0.89
CA MET A 259 3.01 -15.13 -2.21
C MET A 259 4.53 -14.83 -2.20
N TRP A 260 5.14 -14.88 -1.02
CA TRP A 260 6.56 -14.59 -0.83
C TRP A 260 7.41 -15.78 -1.27
N ASP A 261 8.41 -15.53 -2.11
CA ASP A 261 9.40 -16.51 -2.57
C ASP A 261 10.81 -15.93 -2.53
N GLY A 262 11.53 -16.23 -1.44
CA GLY A 262 12.98 -15.99 -1.37
C GLY A 262 13.42 -14.53 -1.47
N GLY A 263 12.53 -13.58 -1.16
CA GLY A 263 12.76 -12.14 -1.23
C GLY A 263 11.91 -11.41 -2.27
N SER A 264 11.37 -12.14 -3.25
CA SER A 264 10.36 -11.60 -4.18
C SER A 264 8.95 -11.88 -3.66
N VAL A 265 7.99 -11.07 -4.07
CA VAL A 265 6.58 -11.25 -3.74
C VAL A 265 5.78 -11.18 -5.01
N TYR A 266 5.09 -12.26 -5.32
CA TYR A 266 4.38 -12.37 -6.59
C TYR A 266 3.06 -11.60 -6.55
N ASP A 267 2.87 -10.73 -7.54
CA ASP A 267 1.57 -10.10 -7.81
C ASP A 267 0.82 -10.90 -8.88
N ILE A 268 -0.52 -10.90 -8.84
CA ILE A 268 -1.33 -11.59 -9.85
C ILE A 268 -1.26 -10.80 -11.16
N LEU A 269 -0.27 -11.11 -11.99
CA LEU A 269 -0.35 -10.93 -13.44
C LEU A 269 -0.59 -12.29 -14.08
N ALA A 270 -1.87 -12.58 -14.30
CA ALA A 270 -2.29 -13.64 -15.20
C ALA A 270 -1.77 -13.36 -16.63
N TYR A 271 -0.84 -14.14 -17.22
CA TYR A 271 -0.39 -13.84 -18.59
C TYR A 271 0.13 -15.02 -19.45
N GLU A 272 -0.35 -15.10 -20.69
CA GLU A 272 0.17 -15.98 -21.77
C GLU A 272 1.41 -15.42 -22.48
N GLU A 273 1.51 -14.10 -22.61
CA GLU A 273 2.53 -13.45 -23.44
C GLU A 273 3.90 -13.36 -22.73
N ASN A 274 3.92 -13.06 -21.41
CA ASN A 274 5.13 -13.06 -20.57
C ASN A 274 5.74 -14.46 -20.40
N TYR A 275 4.86 -15.46 -20.40
CA TYR A 275 5.21 -16.86 -20.46
C TYR A 275 5.99 -17.17 -21.74
N ASN A 276 5.42 -16.83 -22.91
CA ASN A 276 6.01 -17.11 -24.22
C ASN A 276 7.35 -16.41 -24.50
N THR A 277 7.61 -15.22 -23.96
CA THR A 277 8.93 -14.57 -24.06
C THR A 277 9.98 -15.25 -23.18
N SER A 278 9.63 -15.57 -21.93
CA SER A 278 10.52 -16.28 -20.99
C SER A 278 10.85 -17.72 -21.47
N LEU A 279 9.92 -18.37 -22.17
CA LEU A 279 10.13 -19.59 -22.97
C LEU A 279 11.22 -19.44 -24.03
N SER A 280 11.12 -18.36 -24.82
CA SER A 280 11.96 -18.15 -26.01
C SER A 280 13.40 -17.80 -25.64
N GLU A 281 13.60 -17.26 -24.45
CA GLU A 281 14.89 -16.90 -23.88
C GLU A 281 15.43 -17.97 -22.91
N GLY A 282 14.71 -19.08 -22.71
CA GLY A 282 15.09 -20.20 -21.86
C GLY A 282 15.10 -19.87 -20.36
N ARG A 283 14.43 -18.78 -19.95
CA ARG A 283 14.29 -18.36 -18.55
C ARG A 283 13.18 -19.16 -17.82
N VAL A 284 12.23 -19.75 -18.56
CA VAL A 284 11.15 -20.67 -18.09
C VAL A 284 10.74 -21.68 -19.22
N GLU A 285 10.00 -22.78 -18.97
CA GLU A 285 9.51 -23.79 -19.97
C GLU A 285 8.07 -23.53 -20.47
N ILE A 286 7.48 -24.30 -21.45
CA ILE A 286 6.16 -24.15 -22.22
C ILE A 286 4.85 -24.62 -21.51
N SER A 287 3.71 -23.90 -21.66
CA SER A 287 2.37 -23.85 -20.96
C SER A 287 1.40 -23.23 -21.97
N GLU A 288 0.22 -23.81 -22.03
CA GLU A 288 -0.81 -23.56 -23.04
C GLU A 288 -1.99 -22.72 -22.52
N ASP A 289 -1.92 -22.24 -21.28
CA ASP A 289 -2.87 -21.30 -20.69
C ASP A 289 -2.02 -20.36 -19.81
N LEU A 290 -1.96 -19.04 -20.08
CA LEU A 290 -3.07 -18.08 -20.23
C LEU A 290 -3.82 -17.91 -18.91
N ARG A 291 -4.57 -16.79 -18.81
CA ARG A 291 -5.42 -16.38 -17.68
C ARG A 291 -5.76 -17.53 -16.74
N PHE A 292 -5.25 -17.44 -15.51
CA PHE A 292 -5.54 -18.30 -14.36
C PHE A 292 -6.51 -19.45 -14.68
N ASP A 293 -6.02 -20.70 -14.74
CA ASP A 293 -6.87 -21.87 -14.93
C ASP A 293 -7.79 -22.05 -13.70
N TYR A 294 -8.93 -21.34 -13.75
CA TYR A 294 -9.97 -21.38 -12.74
C TYR A 294 -10.53 -22.78 -12.54
N LYS A 295 -10.43 -23.65 -13.55
CA LYS A 295 -10.93 -25.00 -13.48
C LYS A 295 -10.02 -25.86 -12.59
N ARG A 296 -8.71 -25.71 -12.71
CA ARG A 296 -7.75 -26.36 -11.81
C ARG A 296 -7.84 -25.81 -10.38
N TYR A 297 -7.91 -24.49 -10.18
CA TYR A 297 -8.06 -23.94 -8.82
C TYR A 297 -9.35 -24.41 -8.14
N GLU A 298 -10.49 -24.44 -8.85
CA GLU A 298 -11.77 -24.95 -8.31
C GLU A 298 -11.72 -26.48 -8.05
N GLU A 299 -10.85 -27.23 -8.73
CA GLU A 299 -10.69 -28.68 -8.57
C GLU A 299 -9.62 -29.09 -7.53
N THR A 300 -8.56 -28.29 -7.35
CA THR A 300 -7.36 -28.66 -6.55
C THR A 300 -7.10 -27.77 -5.35
N ASN A 301 -7.64 -26.55 -5.31
CA ASN A 301 -7.37 -25.55 -4.27
C ASN A 301 -5.88 -25.12 -4.15
N GLU A 302 -5.07 -25.33 -5.19
CA GLU A 302 -3.66 -24.94 -5.27
C GLU A 302 -3.48 -23.66 -6.10
N ARG A 303 -2.57 -22.76 -5.68
CA ARG A 303 -2.27 -21.50 -6.38
C ARG A 303 -0.92 -21.55 -7.07
N ASP A 304 -0.90 -21.26 -8.36
CA ASP A 304 0.32 -21.05 -9.13
C ASP A 304 0.55 -19.53 -9.27
N TYR A 305 1.53 -19.00 -8.55
CA TYR A 305 1.96 -17.60 -8.60
C TYR A 305 3.03 -17.43 -9.70
N ALA A 306 3.01 -16.30 -10.42
CA ALA A 306 4.01 -16.00 -11.43
C ALA A 306 4.85 -14.78 -11.04
N ALA A 307 6.14 -14.82 -11.41
CA ALA A 307 7.01 -13.66 -11.34
C ALA A 307 6.43 -12.49 -12.13
N SER A 308 6.27 -11.35 -11.46
CA SER A 308 6.11 -10.06 -12.11
C SER A 308 7.21 -9.93 -13.18
N SER A 309 6.84 -9.55 -14.40
CA SER A 309 7.77 -9.41 -15.52
C SER A 309 8.80 -8.30 -15.26
N GLU A 310 9.85 -8.20 -16.09
CA GLU A 310 10.89 -7.14 -16.07
C GLU A 310 10.33 -5.71 -15.96
N TYR A 311 9.06 -5.50 -16.31
CA TYR A 311 8.34 -4.23 -16.27
C TYR A 311 7.42 -4.03 -15.04
N THR A 312 7.22 -5.05 -14.21
CA THR A 312 6.28 -5.08 -13.07
C THR A 312 6.90 -5.55 -11.77
N TYR A 313 8.24 -5.79 -11.74
CA TYR A 313 9.07 -6.30 -10.62
C TYR A 313 9.04 -5.56 -9.28
N TYR A 314 8.07 -4.69 -9.05
CA TYR A 314 8.10 -3.80 -7.91
C TYR A 314 6.78 -3.74 -7.14
N TYR A 315 5.65 -4.24 -7.66
CA TYR A 315 4.39 -4.06 -6.96
C TYR A 315 4.23 -4.98 -5.77
N GLY A 316 4.55 -6.27 -5.90
CA GLY A 316 4.44 -7.22 -4.81
C GLY A 316 5.39 -6.88 -3.66
N GLU A 317 6.67 -6.63 -3.94
CA GLU A 317 7.69 -6.38 -2.92
C GLU A 317 7.44 -5.06 -2.19
N HIS A 318 7.10 -3.99 -2.92
CA HIS A 318 6.79 -2.71 -2.27
C HIS A 318 5.47 -2.76 -1.51
N SER A 319 4.47 -3.51 -2.00
CA SER A 319 3.20 -3.69 -1.28
C SER A 319 3.39 -4.54 -0.03
N PHE A 320 4.23 -5.59 -0.09
CA PHE A 320 4.61 -6.38 1.08
C PHE A 320 5.39 -5.55 2.09
N LEU A 321 6.41 -4.80 1.64
CA LEU A 321 7.16 -3.89 2.50
C LEU A 321 6.22 -2.90 3.20
N LEU A 322 5.22 -2.37 2.49
CA LEU A 322 4.22 -1.49 3.07
C LEU A 322 3.28 -2.22 4.04
N ALA A 323 2.78 -3.41 3.70
CA ALA A 323 1.98 -4.24 4.60
C ALA A 323 2.70 -4.49 5.93
N GLU A 324 3.97 -4.89 5.87
CA GLU A 324 4.82 -5.10 7.04
C GLU A 324 5.05 -3.80 7.82
N SER A 325 5.29 -2.68 7.11
CA SER A 325 5.47 -1.37 7.75
C SER A 325 4.21 -0.89 8.48
N LEU A 326 3.02 -1.22 7.99
CA LEU A 326 1.76 -0.92 8.69
C LEU A 326 1.66 -1.68 10.01
N LEU A 327 2.05 -2.96 10.02
CA LEU A 327 2.07 -3.78 11.24
C LEU A 327 3.12 -3.31 12.24
N ILE A 328 4.34 -3.00 11.76
CA ILE A 328 5.41 -2.41 12.59
C ILE A 328 4.94 -1.11 13.24
N ASN A 329 4.27 -0.22 12.49
CA ASN A 329 3.73 1.03 13.03
C ASN A 329 2.70 0.81 14.15
N LEU A 330 2.02 -0.35 14.16
CA LEU A 330 1.09 -0.76 15.21
C LEU A 330 1.79 -1.47 16.39
N GLY A 331 3.12 -1.62 16.36
CA GLY A 331 3.88 -2.36 17.35
C GLY A 331 3.75 -3.89 17.24
N ILE A 332 3.26 -4.37 16.10
CA ILE A 332 3.13 -5.81 15.81
C ILE A 332 4.47 -6.33 15.30
N LYS A 333 4.91 -7.45 15.87
CA LYS A 333 6.14 -8.11 15.44
C LYS A 333 5.91 -8.85 14.12
N VAL A 334 6.85 -8.66 13.20
CA VAL A 334 6.82 -9.26 11.86
C VAL A 334 7.97 -10.23 11.64
N ASP A 335 7.94 -10.97 10.53
CA ASP A 335 9.04 -11.85 10.12
C ASP A 335 10.23 -11.04 9.60
N GLU A 336 11.16 -10.73 10.50
CA GLU A 336 12.34 -9.91 10.22
C GLU A 336 13.26 -10.51 9.15
N GLU A 337 13.34 -11.83 9.03
CA GLU A 337 14.17 -12.48 8.01
C GLU A 337 13.60 -12.24 6.61
N LYS A 338 12.30 -12.49 6.43
CA LYS A 338 11.61 -12.26 5.16
C LYS A 338 11.61 -10.79 4.77
N LEU A 339 11.31 -9.91 5.73
CA LEU A 339 11.32 -8.47 5.52
C LEU A 339 12.72 -7.98 5.11
N LYS A 340 13.78 -8.51 5.73
CA LYS A 340 15.17 -8.19 5.37
C LYS A 340 15.49 -8.58 3.94
N LEU A 341 15.15 -9.80 3.56
CA LEU A 341 15.38 -10.31 2.22
C LEU A 341 14.62 -9.51 1.16
N THR A 342 13.36 -9.16 1.42
CA THR A 342 12.58 -8.33 0.50
C THR A 342 13.10 -6.90 0.43
N PHE A 343 13.49 -6.29 1.55
CA PHE A 343 14.11 -4.96 1.54
C PHE A 343 15.44 -4.96 0.76
N ASP A 344 16.27 -5.98 0.93
CA ASP A 344 17.50 -6.18 0.15
C ASP A 344 17.22 -6.32 -1.35
N HIS A 345 16.17 -7.07 -1.69
CA HIS A 345 15.72 -7.24 -3.06
C HIS A 345 15.30 -5.90 -3.68
N ILE A 346 14.47 -5.11 -2.99
CA ILE A 346 14.06 -3.77 -3.44
C ILE A 346 15.29 -2.88 -3.65
N LEU A 347 16.20 -2.81 -2.69
CA LEU A 347 17.38 -1.93 -2.81
C LEU A 347 18.32 -2.32 -3.95
N LYS A 348 18.39 -3.61 -4.28
CA LYS A 348 19.24 -4.10 -5.38
C LYS A 348 18.64 -3.82 -6.76
N ASN A 349 17.32 -3.83 -6.87
CA ASN A 349 16.63 -3.79 -8.16
C ASN A 349 15.86 -2.49 -8.43
N ARG A 350 15.67 -1.60 -7.45
CA ARG A 350 14.87 -0.38 -7.62
C ARG A 350 15.38 0.56 -8.72
N ASP A 351 14.44 1.31 -9.29
CA ASP A 351 14.70 2.48 -10.12
C ASP A 351 15.34 3.63 -9.32
N GLU A 352 15.88 4.63 -10.04
CA GLU A 352 16.41 5.86 -9.43
C GLU A 352 15.31 6.63 -8.66
N ASP A 353 14.09 6.63 -9.20
CA ASP A 353 12.93 7.31 -8.62
C ASP A 353 12.22 6.40 -7.62
N PRO A 354 12.16 6.77 -6.32
CA PRO A 354 11.57 5.89 -5.32
C PRO A 354 10.06 5.75 -5.49
N SER A 355 9.56 4.52 -5.37
CA SER A 355 8.12 4.22 -5.35
C SER A 355 7.41 4.94 -4.20
N ASN A 356 6.13 5.27 -4.41
CA ASN A 356 5.28 5.87 -3.37
C ASN A 356 5.12 4.97 -2.15
N TRP A 357 4.93 3.68 -2.39
CA TRP A 357 4.86 2.66 -1.35
C TRP A 357 6.17 2.56 -0.58
N PHE A 358 7.31 2.62 -1.29
CA PHE A 358 8.61 2.66 -0.63
C PHE A 358 8.74 3.83 0.33
N LEU A 359 8.44 5.04 -0.12
CA LEU A 359 8.52 6.24 0.70
C LEU A 359 7.57 6.17 1.90
N LEU A 360 6.34 5.69 1.71
CA LEU A 360 5.40 5.55 2.81
C LEU A 360 5.85 4.49 3.82
N SER A 361 6.39 3.35 3.38
CA SER A 361 6.97 2.33 4.26
C SER A 361 8.09 2.89 5.13
N LEU A 362 9.01 3.64 4.51
CA LEU A 362 10.11 4.29 5.22
C LEU A 362 9.61 5.32 6.24
N TRP A 363 8.54 6.06 5.92
CA TRP A 363 7.91 6.99 6.85
C TRP A 363 7.19 6.27 8.01
N LEU A 364 6.46 5.19 7.74
CA LEU A 364 5.70 4.41 8.72
C LEU A 364 6.57 3.73 9.76
N VAL A 365 7.77 3.27 9.40
CA VAL A 365 8.69 2.64 10.35
C VAL A 365 9.34 3.67 11.29
N ARG A 366 9.39 4.94 10.88
CA ARG A 366 10.00 6.03 11.66
C ARG A 366 9.03 6.73 12.63
N ASN A 367 7.73 6.62 12.38
CA ASN A 367 6.65 7.29 13.12
C ASN A 367 5.72 6.25 13.73
#